data_AF-A0A9D5B792-F1
#
_entry.id   AF-A0A9D5B792-F1
#
_cell.length_a   1.000
_cell.length_b   1.000
_cell.length_c   1.000
_cell.angle_alpha   90.00
_cell.angle_beta   90.00
_cell.angle_gamma   90.00
#
_symmetry.space_group_name_H-M   'P 1'
#
loop_
_entity.id
_entity.type
_entity.pdbx_description
1 polymer ?
#
loop_
_entity_poly.entity_id
_entity_poly.type
_entity_poly.pdbx_seq_one_letter_code
_entity_poly.pdbx_strand_id
1 'polypeptide(L)'
;MAGNINYSVLRMAVPMFGRAIRMVYQEVNENKYVSNWIGEVFKDVETEKKRLISNRDLVRVRLEATDHKTDMVSDDVFLWLKEADILIPEVENLTLQVRRRQWNEFRKLLKKITTLNMKCDFQPFSIPIPSLEHFSSGNIVSFKSREKASDQLLVALQDDNSSIIGLYGRQGSGKTTLVKAMGEKVKFLKMFSKVVFATVSQNLNIRTMQEEIADSLDIRFDKNSEAGRARRIFSTIESMIRPILVIFDDVQVKFDPEDVGVPCKSNRCKILVTARCQQECDLMYCQRDVQLDPLSKEEAWILFEKHSGIHDEDCSSSPDLSNVAREVAFECEGVPRLIKDVASSLRNKPIDEWKASLDSLKHSMAKWQIFLSFRGEDTRYAFTGSLYQSLRQGGFKTFMDDGGLETGDQISPSLLNAIEASRLSIIVLSENYANSTWCLDELVKILECKKLKNQLVWPIFYKVDPSDIRHMRKCYGKDMARHENRFGNDSERVQKWKSALVEVCNLSGMAYSIGYEYEFIQKIVEHANDIRSRLQIRNI
;
A
#
# COMPACT_ATOMS: atom_id res chain seq x y z
N MET A 1 -79.38 94.07 -43.03
CA MET A 1 -78.22 94.42 -42.19
C MET A 1 -77.43 93.15 -41.94
N ALA A 2 -76.43 92.89 -42.80
CA ALA A 2 -75.53 91.75 -42.70
C ALA A 2 -74.13 92.30 -42.45
N GLY A 3 -73.53 91.95 -41.32
CA GLY A 3 -72.14 92.24 -41.00
C GLY A 3 -71.25 91.07 -41.41
N ASN A 4 -70.23 91.36 -42.21
CA ASN A 4 -69.20 90.45 -42.70
C ASN A 4 -68.55 89.63 -41.58
N ILE A 5 -68.63 88.31 -41.65
CA ILE A 5 -67.73 87.40 -40.94
C ILE A 5 -66.57 87.06 -41.89
N ASN A 6 -65.37 87.38 -41.41
CA ASN A 6 -64.11 87.35 -42.13
C ASN A 6 -63.67 85.90 -42.45
N TYR A 7 -63.60 85.58 -43.75
CA TYR A 7 -63.19 84.27 -44.31
C TYR A 7 -61.71 83.90 -44.07
N SER A 8 -60.99 84.62 -43.21
CA SER A 8 -59.57 84.37 -42.88
C SER A 8 -59.37 83.30 -41.79
N VAL A 9 -60.40 82.95 -41.02
CA VAL A 9 -60.26 81.97 -39.90
C VAL A 9 -60.43 80.51 -40.35
N LEU A 10 -61.14 80.25 -41.46
CA LEU A 10 -61.37 78.88 -41.96
C LEU A 10 -60.27 78.32 -42.88
N ARG A 11 -59.30 79.13 -43.32
CA ARG A 11 -58.16 78.65 -44.12
C ARG A 11 -56.93 78.22 -43.32
N MET A 12 -56.94 78.41 -41.98
CA MET A 12 -55.82 78.04 -41.10
C MET A 12 -56.06 76.77 -40.25
N ALA A 13 -57.29 76.26 -40.16
CA ALA A 13 -57.60 75.12 -39.29
C ALA A 13 -57.38 73.73 -39.94
N VAL A 14 -57.42 73.63 -41.27
CA VAL A 14 -57.28 72.34 -41.99
C VAL A 14 -55.84 71.78 -41.99
N PRO A 15 -54.75 72.58 -42.07
CA PRO A 15 -53.38 72.05 -42.03
C PRO A 15 -52.89 71.65 -40.62
N MET A 16 -53.48 72.21 -39.56
CA MET A 16 -53.05 71.97 -38.17
C MET A 16 -53.59 70.65 -37.61
N PHE A 17 -54.86 70.30 -37.90
CA PHE A 17 -55.40 68.99 -37.55
C PHE A 17 -54.73 67.85 -38.33
N GLY A 18 -54.37 68.08 -39.58
CA GLY A 18 -53.60 67.12 -40.39
C GLY A 18 -52.17 66.87 -39.88
N ARG A 19 -51.51 67.87 -39.26
CA ARG A 19 -50.19 67.71 -38.62
C ARG A 19 -50.27 67.09 -37.23
N ALA A 20 -51.28 67.45 -36.42
CA ALA A 20 -51.49 66.86 -35.10
C ALA A 20 -51.92 65.39 -35.19
N ILE A 21 -52.82 65.03 -36.12
CA ILE A 21 -53.18 63.64 -36.39
C ILE A 21 -51.97 62.90 -36.97
N ARG A 22 -51.14 63.49 -37.83
CA ARG A 22 -49.94 62.84 -38.38
C ARG A 22 -48.82 62.68 -37.34
N MET A 23 -48.68 63.61 -36.39
CA MET A 23 -47.77 63.48 -35.24
C MET A 23 -48.28 62.44 -34.24
N VAL A 24 -49.57 62.43 -33.88
CA VAL A 24 -50.15 61.39 -33.03
C VAL A 24 -50.14 60.03 -33.73
N TYR A 25 -50.36 59.96 -35.05
CA TYR A 25 -50.31 58.71 -35.82
C TYR A 25 -48.86 58.22 -36.00
N GLN A 26 -47.88 59.12 -36.14
CA GLN A 26 -46.45 58.78 -36.10
C GLN A 26 -45.98 58.39 -34.70
N GLU A 27 -46.46 59.02 -33.64
CA GLU A 27 -46.09 58.75 -32.24
C GLU A 27 -46.80 57.49 -31.70
N VAL A 28 -47.99 57.17 -32.21
CA VAL A 28 -48.70 55.90 -31.99
C VAL A 28 -48.11 54.79 -32.84
N ASN A 29 -47.72 55.02 -34.10
CA ASN A 29 -46.98 54.02 -34.88
C ASN A 29 -45.58 53.80 -34.30
N GLU A 30 -44.83 54.84 -33.95
CA GLU A 30 -43.52 54.72 -33.29
C GLU A 30 -43.66 54.01 -31.94
N ASN A 31 -44.69 54.29 -31.12
CA ASN A 31 -44.96 53.49 -29.92
C ASN A 31 -45.35 52.05 -30.23
N LYS A 32 -46.05 51.77 -31.33
CA LYS A 32 -46.47 50.42 -31.75
C LYS A 32 -45.30 49.61 -32.33
N TYR A 33 -44.42 50.24 -33.10
CA TYR A 33 -43.17 49.69 -33.60
C TYR A 33 -42.19 49.46 -32.46
N VAL A 34 -42.04 50.42 -31.54
CA VAL A 34 -41.20 50.29 -30.35
C VAL A 34 -41.78 49.25 -29.39
N SER A 35 -43.11 49.15 -29.22
CA SER A 35 -43.71 48.10 -28.37
C SER A 35 -43.60 46.71 -28.99
N ASN A 36 -43.77 46.57 -30.31
CA ASN A 36 -43.56 45.30 -31.00
C ASN A 36 -42.08 44.90 -30.95
N TRP A 37 -41.17 45.84 -31.19
CA TRP A 37 -39.73 45.60 -31.13
C TRP A 37 -39.25 45.27 -29.71
N ILE A 38 -39.78 45.95 -28.68
CA ILE A 38 -39.54 45.60 -27.27
C ILE A 38 -40.08 44.18 -27.00
N GLY A 39 -41.28 43.85 -27.48
CA GLY A 39 -41.87 42.51 -27.36
C GLY A 39 -41.03 41.41 -28.01
N GLU A 40 -40.47 41.66 -29.20
CA GLU A 40 -39.56 40.74 -29.89
C GLU A 40 -38.26 40.52 -29.10
N VAL A 41 -37.63 41.58 -28.58
CA VAL A 41 -36.41 41.44 -27.78
C VAL A 41 -36.67 40.75 -26.45
N PHE A 42 -37.81 40.99 -25.80
CA PHE A 42 -38.21 40.24 -24.60
C PHE A 42 -38.39 38.75 -24.93
N LYS A 43 -38.99 38.44 -26.07
CA LYS A 43 -39.15 37.07 -26.55
C LYS A 43 -37.79 36.42 -26.83
N ASP A 44 -36.84 37.16 -27.40
CA ASP A 44 -35.47 36.68 -27.65
C ASP A 44 -34.73 36.38 -26.34
N VAL A 45 -34.83 37.27 -25.35
CA VAL A 45 -34.22 37.08 -24.02
C VAL A 45 -34.82 35.86 -23.32
N GLU A 46 -36.14 35.70 -23.36
CA GLU A 46 -36.81 34.54 -22.75
C GLU A 46 -36.48 33.24 -23.49
N THR A 47 -36.30 33.31 -24.80
CA THR A 47 -35.87 32.17 -25.63
C THR A 47 -34.43 31.76 -25.30
N GLU A 48 -33.51 32.71 -25.21
CA GLU A 48 -32.11 32.47 -24.85
C GLU A 48 -31.96 32.02 -23.39
N LYS A 49 -32.80 32.53 -22.47
CA LYS A 49 -32.90 32.04 -21.09
C LYS A 49 -33.34 30.57 -21.04
N LYS A 50 -34.41 30.21 -21.74
CA LYS A 50 -34.88 28.82 -21.83
C LYS A 50 -33.80 27.91 -22.40
N ARG A 51 -33.10 28.35 -23.43
CA ARG A 51 -31.96 27.65 -24.02
C ARG A 51 -30.83 27.44 -23.00
N LEU A 52 -30.50 28.47 -22.21
CA LEU A 52 -29.49 28.37 -21.15
C LEU A 52 -29.90 27.39 -20.05
N ILE A 53 -31.16 27.37 -19.65
CA ILE A 53 -31.71 26.38 -18.70
C ILE A 53 -31.55 24.97 -19.26
N SER A 54 -31.98 24.72 -20.50
CA SER A 54 -31.83 23.41 -21.13
C SER A 54 -30.37 22.97 -21.26
N ASN A 55 -29.47 23.88 -21.65
CA ASN A 55 -28.03 23.60 -21.72
C ASN A 55 -27.45 23.28 -20.34
N ARG A 56 -27.84 24.04 -19.31
CA ARG A 56 -27.40 23.80 -17.92
C ARG A 56 -27.86 22.44 -17.43
N ASP A 57 -29.14 22.11 -17.65
CA ASP A 57 -29.70 20.84 -17.19
C ASP A 57 -29.05 19.66 -17.93
N LEU A 58 -28.76 19.81 -19.23
CA LEU A 58 -27.99 18.83 -20.01
C LEU A 58 -26.57 18.64 -19.47
N VAL A 59 -25.86 19.73 -19.16
CA VAL A 59 -24.51 19.68 -18.56
C VAL A 59 -24.54 19.01 -17.19
N ARG A 60 -25.57 19.26 -16.36
CA ARG A 60 -25.75 18.58 -15.06
C ARG A 60 -26.01 17.07 -15.22
N VAL A 61 -26.87 16.67 -16.15
CA VAL A 61 -27.10 15.24 -16.45
C VAL A 61 -25.81 14.57 -16.93
N ARG A 62 -25.02 15.25 -17.76
CA ARG A 62 -23.73 14.73 -18.24
C ARG A 62 -22.69 14.64 -17.10
N LEU A 63 -22.70 15.59 -16.16
CA LEU A 63 -21.91 15.54 -14.93
C LEU A 63 -22.29 14.33 -14.05
N GLU A 64 -23.58 14.10 -13.83
CA GLU A 64 -24.09 12.96 -13.05
C GLU A 64 -23.80 11.60 -13.72
N ALA A 65 -23.77 11.57 -15.06
CA ALA A 65 -23.43 10.39 -15.84
C ALA A 65 -21.91 10.12 -15.94
N THR A 66 -21.05 11.05 -15.51
CA THR A 66 -19.60 10.89 -15.56
C THR A 66 -19.12 10.04 -14.39
N ASP A 67 -18.39 8.95 -14.65
CA ASP A 67 -17.75 8.19 -13.58
C ASP A 67 -16.54 8.95 -13.04
N HIS A 68 -16.73 9.58 -11.87
CA HIS A 68 -15.68 10.34 -11.19
C HIS A 68 -14.45 9.50 -10.77
N LYS A 69 -14.50 8.16 -10.93
CA LYS A 69 -13.34 7.29 -10.74
C LYS A 69 -12.44 7.22 -11.97
N THR A 70 -13.01 7.39 -13.17
CA THR A 70 -12.28 7.28 -14.44
C THR A 70 -12.04 8.63 -15.10
N ASP A 71 -12.87 9.63 -14.79
CA ASP A 71 -12.93 10.88 -15.54
C ASP A 71 -12.98 12.11 -14.62
N MET A 72 -12.07 13.05 -14.85
CA MET A 72 -12.07 14.35 -14.18
C MET A 72 -12.74 15.39 -15.09
N VAL A 73 -13.84 15.98 -14.62
CA VAL A 73 -14.54 17.03 -15.36
C VAL A 73 -13.74 18.32 -15.33
N SER A 74 -13.67 19.02 -16.46
CA SER A 74 -12.91 20.28 -16.57
C SER A 74 -13.43 21.36 -15.62
N ASP A 75 -12.51 22.13 -15.01
CA ASP A 75 -12.84 23.29 -14.16
C ASP A 75 -13.73 24.32 -14.89
N ASP A 76 -13.58 24.42 -16.22
CA ASP A 76 -14.37 25.33 -17.06
C ASP A 76 -15.87 24.98 -17.04
N VAL A 77 -16.20 23.70 -16.89
CA VAL A 77 -17.60 23.22 -16.79
C VAL A 77 -18.22 23.72 -15.48
N PHE A 78 -17.49 23.64 -14.38
CA PHE A 78 -17.96 24.12 -13.07
C PHE A 78 -18.07 25.64 -13.03
N LEU A 79 -17.12 26.36 -13.63
CA LEU A 79 -17.17 27.82 -13.73
C LEU A 79 -18.39 28.28 -14.56
N TRP A 80 -18.62 27.63 -15.70
CA TRP A 80 -19.76 27.90 -16.57
C TRP A 80 -21.10 27.63 -15.87
N LEU A 81 -21.22 26.51 -15.13
CA LEU A 81 -22.43 26.21 -14.35
C LEU A 81 -22.71 27.29 -13.29
N LYS A 82 -21.68 27.74 -12.59
CA LYS A 82 -21.82 28.82 -11.60
C LYS A 82 -22.27 30.12 -12.24
N GLU A 83 -21.69 30.48 -13.40
CA GLU A 83 -22.13 31.66 -14.15
C GLU A 83 -23.58 31.53 -14.64
N ALA A 84 -23.98 30.36 -15.12
CA ALA A 84 -25.35 30.08 -15.54
C ALA A 84 -26.35 30.20 -14.36
N ASP A 85 -26.01 29.63 -13.21
CA ASP A 85 -26.85 29.66 -12.01
C ASP A 85 -27.00 31.06 -11.39
N ILE A 86 -26.03 31.97 -11.63
CA ILE A 86 -26.14 33.38 -11.25
C ILE A 86 -26.98 34.17 -12.26
N LEU A 87 -26.77 33.93 -13.56
CA LEU A 87 -27.40 34.72 -14.62
C LEU A 87 -28.88 34.40 -14.80
N ILE A 88 -29.31 33.14 -14.61
CA ILE A 88 -30.72 32.75 -14.78
C ILE A 88 -31.65 33.55 -13.82
N PRO A 89 -31.36 33.63 -12.50
CA PRO A 89 -32.14 34.44 -11.56
C PRO A 89 -32.05 35.96 -11.84
N GLU A 90 -30.88 36.47 -12.25
CA GLU A 90 -30.74 37.90 -12.60
C GLU A 90 -31.69 38.30 -13.73
N VAL A 91 -31.80 37.46 -14.76
CA VAL A 91 -32.70 37.69 -15.91
C VAL A 91 -34.16 37.59 -15.50
N GLU A 92 -34.49 36.64 -14.62
CA GLU A 92 -35.84 36.44 -14.10
C GLU A 92 -36.33 37.59 -13.21
N ASN A 93 -35.44 38.14 -12.37
CA ASN A 93 -35.77 39.32 -11.56
C ASN A 93 -35.99 40.56 -12.43
N LEU A 94 -35.21 40.73 -13.51
CA LEU A 94 -35.33 41.87 -14.41
C LEU A 94 -36.55 41.77 -15.35
N THR A 95 -36.98 40.57 -15.72
CA THR A 95 -38.25 40.39 -16.46
C THR A 95 -39.47 40.67 -15.59
N LEU A 96 -39.38 40.58 -14.26
CA LEU A 96 -40.47 40.92 -13.34
C LEU A 96 -40.61 42.43 -13.03
N GLN A 97 -39.54 43.23 -13.14
CA GLN A 97 -39.51 44.64 -12.70
C GLN A 97 -39.83 45.70 -13.77
N VAL A 98 -40.38 45.30 -14.93
CA VAL A 98 -40.51 46.08 -16.18
C VAL A 98 -40.75 47.59 -16.00
N ARG A 99 -39.67 48.39 -16.08
CA ARG A 99 -39.70 49.85 -16.30
C ARG A 99 -38.84 50.18 -17.53
N ARG A 100 -39.32 51.10 -18.39
CA ARG A 100 -38.65 51.59 -19.62
C ARG A 100 -37.18 52.05 -19.44
N ARG A 101 -36.69 52.27 -18.21
CA ARG A 101 -35.35 52.80 -17.89
C ARG A 101 -34.22 51.77 -17.80
N GLN A 102 -34.48 50.46 -17.79
CA GLN A 102 -33.45 49.41 -17.63
C GLN A 102 -32.99 48.75 -18.95
N TRP A 103 -33.33 49.33 -20.12
CA TRP A 103 -33.05 48.74 -21.44
C TRP A 103 -31.57 48.42 -21.69
N ASN A 104 -30.66 49.28 -21.21
CA ASN A 104 -29.23 49.06 -21.34
C ASN A 104 -28.74 47.83 -20.55
N GLU A 105 -29.40 47.52 -19.43
CA GLU A 105 -29.09 46.33 -18.62
C GLU A 105 -29.60 45.06 -19.29
N PHE A 106 -30.81 45.10 -19.87
CA PHE A 106 -31.36 44.01 -20.68
C PHE A 106 -30.44 43.64 -21.85
N ARG A 107 -29.95 44.63 -22.60
CA ARG A 107 -29.05 44.41 -23.73
C ARG A 107 -27.70 43.84 -23.28
N LYS A 108 -27.22 44.22 -22.09
CA LYS A 108 -25.99 43.70 -21.49
C LYS A 108 -26.17 42.23 -21.06
N LEU A 109 -27.30 41.88 -20.47
CA LEU A 109 -27.62 40.51 -20.09
C LEU A 109 -27.83 39.60 -21.29
N LEU A 110 -28.55 40.05 -22.32
CA LEU A 110 -28.72 39.29 -23.55
C LEU A 110 -27.36 38.93 -24.18
N LYS A 111 -26.41 39.88 -24.20
CA LYS A 111 -25.03 39.62 -24.64
C LYS A 111 -24.32 38.59 -23.76
N LYS A 112 -24.49 38.65 -22.43
CA LYS A 112 -23.89 37.68 -21.51
C LYS A 112 -24.47 36.27 -21.71
N ILE A 113 -25.79 36.13 -21.80
CA ILE A 113 -26.48 34.84 -22.00
C ILE A 113 -26.08 34.23 -23.34
N THR A 114 -26.12 35.01 -24.43
CA THR A 114 -25.72 34.51 -25.76
C THR A 114 -24.25 34.08 -25.80
N THR A 115 -23.35 34.84 -25.15
CA THR A 115 -21.94 34.46 -25.01
C THR A 115 -21.78 33.16 -24.21
N LEU A 116 -22.55 32.99 -23.13
CA LEU A 116 -22.49 31.80 -22.29
C LEU A 116 -23.06 30.57 -23.01
N ASN A 117 -24.17 30.73 -23.74
CA ASN A 117 -24.76 29.69 -24.60
C ASN A 117 -23.83 29.26 -25.73
N MET A 118 -22.95 30.14 -26.24
CA MET A 118 -21.94 29.75 -27.24
C MET A 118 -20.80 28.92 -26.63
N LYS A 119 -20.59 29.01 -25.31
CA LYS A 119 -19.53 28.30 -24.59
C LYS A 119 -20.00 26.98 -23.95
N CYS A 120 -21.21 26.51 -24.27
CA CYS A 120 -21.78 25.31 -23.64
C CYS A 120 -21.26 23.98 -24.25
N ASP A 121 -20.48 24.04 -25.33
CA ASP A 121 -19.86 22.86 -25.94
C ASP A 121 -18.43 22.67 -25.43
N PHE A 122 -18.26 21.75 -24.48
CA PHE A 122 -16.97 21.43 -23.88
C PHE A 122 -16.32 20.25 -24.63
N GLN A 123 -15.19 20.50 -25.28
CA GLN A 123 -14.39 19.50 -25.98
C GLN A 123 -12.92 19.64 -25.55
N PRO A 124 -12.40 18.78 -24.64
CA PRO A 124 -13.08 17.65 -23.98
C PRO A 124 -13.89 18.07 -22.73
N PHE A 125 -15.02 17.40 -22.48
CA PHE A 125 -15.87 17.61 -21.29
C PHE A 125 -15.24 17.05 -20.01
N SER A 126 -14.63 15.88 -20.12
CA SER A 126 -13.82 15.24 -19.08
C SER A 126 -12.45 14.87 -19.64
N ILE A 127 -11.47 14.85 -18.76
CA ILE A 127 -10.14 14.33 -19.04
C ILE A 127 -10.05 12.98 -18.32
N PRO A 128 -9.70 11.88 -19.01
CA PRO A 128 -9.48 10.60 -18.37
C PRO A 128 -8.42 10.74 -17.28
N ILE A 129 -8.70 10.25 -16.08
CA ILE A 129 -7.74 10.22 -14.99
C ILE A 129 -6.63 9.25 -15.42
N PRO A 130 -5.37 9.72 -15.57
CA PRO A 130 -4.28 8.85 -15.98
C PRO A 130 -4.14 7.68 -15.00
N SER A 131 -3.88 6.48 -15.53
CA SER A 131 -3.56 5.32 -14.69
C SER A 131 -2.33 5.62 -13.82
N LEU A 132 -2.17 4.88 -12.72
CA LEU A 132 -1.05 5.05 -11.80
C LEU A 132 0.33 4.94 -12.51
N GLU A 133 0.38 4.25 -13.64
CA GLU A 133 1.56 4.07 -14.47
C GLU A 133 2.11 5.40 -15.03
N HIS A 134 1.24 6.37 -15.36
CA HIS A 134 1.69 7.67 -15.86
C HIS A 134 2.42 8.51 -14.82
N PHE A 135 2.13 8.26 -13.54
CA PHE A 135 2.73 8.97 -12.41
C PHE A 135 3.96 8.24 -11.84
N SER A 136 4.26 7.05 -12.34
CA SER A 136 5.45 6.28 -11.99
C SER A 136 6.41 6.31 -13.15
N SER A 137 7.65 6.77 -12.93
CA SER A 137 8.70 6.86 -13.93
C SER A 137 9.16 5.47 -14.45
N GLY A 138 8.30 4.78 -15.21
CA GLY A 138 8.54 3.53 -15.94
C GLY A 138 8.70 2.25 -15.09
N ASN A 139 8.59 2.35 -13.76
CA ASN A 139 9.00 1.30 -12.84
C ASN A 139 7.85 0.56 -12.13
N ILE A 140 6.60 1.04 -12.20
CA ILE A 140 5.44 0.27 -11.76
C ILE A 140 4.92 -0.50 -12.97
N VAL A 141 5.06 -1.81 -12.95
CA VAL A 141 4.18 -2.67 -13.76
C VAL A 141 2.79 -2.56 -13.11
N SER A 142 1.74 -2.20 -13.86
CA SER A 142 0.35 -2.19 -13.34
C SER A 142 -0.07 -3.59 -12.95
N PHE A 143 0.19 -3.92 -11.70
CA PHE A 143 -0.32 -5.12 -11.09
C PHE A 143 -1.70 -4.81 -10.53
N LYS A 144 -2.67 -5.68 -10.81
CA LYS A 144 -4.05 -5.56 -10.33
C LYS A 144 -4.09 -5.46 -8.80
N SER A 145 -3.18 -6.16 -8.12
CA SER A 145 -3.01 -6.05 -6.67
C SER A 145 -2.72 -4.61 -6.22
N ARG A 146 -1.98 -3.84 -7.02
CA ARG A 146 -1.54 -2.47 -6.67
C ARG A 146 -2.54 -1.42 -7.09
N GLU A 147 -3.29 -1.67 -8.16
CA GLU A 147 -4.49 -0.88 -8.50
C GLU A 147 -5.53 -0.98 -7.39
N LYS A 148 -5.83 -2.19 -6.90
CA LYS A 148 -6.76 -2.38 -5.79
C LYS A 148 -6.34 -1.61 -4.53
N ALA A 149 -5.06 -1.67 -4.16
CA ALA A 149 -4.54 -0.91 -3.01
C ALA A 149 -4.60 0.60 -3.25
N SER A 150 -4.29 1.06 -4.46
CA SER A 150 -4.45 2.47 -4.88
C SER A 150 -5.90 2.94 -4.74
N ASP A 151 -6.87 2.15 -5.20
CA ASP A 151 -8.29 2.51 -5.13
C ASP A 151 -8.79 2.57 -3.69
N GLN A 152 -8.35 1.63 -2.85
CA GLN A 152 -8.64 1.65 -1.41
C GLN A 152 -8.04 2.88 -0.73
N LEU A 153 -6.80 3.26 -1.06
CA LEU A 153 -6.17 4.48 -0.56
C LEU A 153 -6.89 5.73 -1.03
N LEU A 154 -7.32 5.79 -2.29
CA LEU A 154 -8.06 6.94 -2.82
C LEU A 154 -9.39 7.13 -2.08
N VAL A 155 -10.13 6.04 -1.84
CA VAL A 155 -11.37 6.07 -1.06
C VAL A 155 -11.11 6.53 0.38
N ALA A 156 -10.04 6.06 1.01
CA ALA A 156 -9.67 6.50 2.36
C ALA A 156 -9.28 8.00 2.40
N LEU A 157 -8.58 8.48 1.37
CA LEU A 157 -8.21 9.89 1.25
C LEU A 157 -9.42 10.80 0.98
N GLN A 158 -10.50 10.27 0.39
CA GLN A 158 -11.77 11.00 0.20
C GLN A 158 -12.68 11.01 1.43
N ASP A 159 -12.49 10.12 2.39
CA ASP A 159 -13.35 10.00 3.57
C ASP A 159 -13.07 11.09 4.61
N ASP A 160 -13.99 12.04 4.78
CA ASP A 160 -13.84 13.15 5.74
C ASP A 160 -13.73 12.71 7.22
N ASN A 161 -14.11 11.48 7.55
CA ASN A 161 -14.01 10.97 8.93
C ASN A 161 -12.61 10.45 9.28
N SER A 162 -11.76 10.24 8.28
CA SER A 162 -10.46 9.62 8.44
C SER A 162 -9.35 10.66 8.24
N SER A 163 -8.68 11.04 9.32
CA SER A 163 -7.59 12.03 9.30
C SER A 163 -6.21 11.40 9.13
N ILE A 164 -6.00 10.18 9.67
CA ILE A 164 -4.76 9.40 9.63
C ILE A 164 -5.04 8.05 8.96
N ILE A 165 -4.34 7.81 7.85
CA ILE A 165 -4.46 6.60 7.03
C ILE A 165 -3.13 5.85 7.07
N GLY A 166 -3.16 4.57 7.39
CA GLY A 166 -2.02 3.68 7.36
C GLY A 166 -1.93 2.90 6.05
N LEU A 167 -0.74 2.82 5.46
CA LEU A 167 -0.40 1.86 4.41
C LEU A 167 0.71 0.96 4.96
N TYR A 168 0.39 -0.29 5.27
CA TYR A 168 1.37 -1.23 5.79
C TYR A 168 1.63 -2.40 4.83
N GLY A 169 2.80 -3.02 4.96
CA GLY A 169 3.16 -4.20 4.20
C GLY A 169 4.65 -4.50 4.34
N ARG A 170 5.09 -5.69 3.91
CA ARG A 170 6.48 -6.13 4.10
C ARG A 170 7.49 -5.14 3.52
N GLN A 171 8.70 -5.08 4.09
CA GLN A 171 9.78 -4.26 3.53
C GLN A 171 10.04 -4.65 2.06
N GLY A 172 10.25 -3.65 1.19
CA GLY A 172 10.45 -3.90 -0.24
C GLY A 172 9.17 -4.20 -1.03
N SER A 173 7.99 -4.17 -0.40
CA SER A 173 6.70 -4.36 -1.09
C SER A 173 6.37 -3.23 -2.07
N GLY A 174 7.05 -2.08 -2.03
CA GLY A 174 6.79 -0.95 -2.93
C GLY A 174 5.81 0.10 -2.39
N LYS A 175 5.61 0.17 -1.06
CA LYS A 175 4.78 1.22 -0.41
C LYS A 175 5.18 2.63 -0.80
N THR A 176 6.46 2.98 -0.64
CA THR A 176 6.99 4.30 -1.00
C THR A 176 6.70 4.63 -2.46
N THR A 177 6.83 3.66 -3.36
CA THR A 177 6.54 3.82 -4.79
C THR A 177 5.05 4.08 -5.03
N LEU A 178 4.17 3.32 -4.38
CA LEU A 178 2.71 3.51 -4.46
C LEU A 178 2.30 4.88 -3.93
N VAL A 179 2.82 5.29 -2.77
CA VAL A 179 2.47 6.57 -2.14
C VAL A 179 3.01 7.76 -2.93
N LYS A 180 4.20 7.66 -3.53
CA LYS A 180 4.71 8.68 -4.46
C LYS A 180 3.79 8.86 -5.67
N ALA A 181 3.40 7.75 -6.30
CA ALA A 181 2.47 7.80 -7.43
C ALA A 181 1.08 8.31 -7.02
N MET A 182 0.61 7.98 -5.82
CA MET A 182 -0.63 8.53 -5.26
C MET A 182 -0.55 10.02 -4.97
N GLY A 183 0.59 10.50 -4.44
CA GLY A 183 0.84 11.91 -4.23
C GLY A 183 0.68 12.73 -5.51
N GLU A 184 1.22 12.23 -6.63
CA GLU A 184 1.04 12.87 -7.94
C GLU A 184 -0.39 12.76 -8.47
N LYS A 185 -1.06 11.60 -8.30
CA LYS A 185 -2.46 11.43 -8.71
C LYS A 185 -3.39 12.41 -7.97
N VAL A 186 -3.24 12.58 -6.65
CA VAL A 186 -4.10 13.50 -5.88
C VAL A 186 -3.79 14.97 -6.14
N LYS A 187 -2.54 15.30 -6.52
CA LYS A 187 -2.20 16.64 -7.04
C LYS A 187 -2.93 16.90 -8.35
N PHE A 188 -2.93 15.93 -9.28
CA PHE A 188 -3.65 16.02 -10.54
C PHE A 188 -5.16 16.21 -10.33
N LEU A 189 -5.74 15.45 -9.39
CA LEU A 189 -7.17 15.56 -9.01
C LEU A 189 -7.50 16.84 -8.21
N LYS A 190 -6.50 17.68 -7.90
CA LYS A 190 -6.65 18.93 -7.12
C LYS A 190 -7.37 18.74 -5.77
N MET A 191 -7.29 17.54 -5.19
CA MET A 191 -7.91 17.19 -3.90
C MET A 191 -7.27 17.94 -2.74
N PHE A 192 -5.96 18.19 -2.84
CA PHE A 192 -5.17 18.88 -1.83
C PHE A 192 -4.48 20.11 -2.40
N SER A 193 -4.26 21.14 -1.58
CA SER A 193 -3.50 22.34 -1.96
C SER A 193 -2.03 22.02 -2.22
N LYS A 194 -1.43 21.22 -1.33
CA LYS A 194 -0.06 20.73 -1.39
C LYS A 194 -0.02 19.29 -0.86
N VAL A 195 0.92 18.52 -1.39
CA VAL A 195 1.30 17.20 -0.88
C VAL A 195 2.74 17.29 -0.40
N VAL A 196 2.96 16.96 0.86
CA VAL A 196 4.24 17.07 1.55
C VAL A 196 4.75 15.67 1.88
N PHE A 197 6.01 15.40 1.57
CA PHE A 197 6.68 14.16 1.94
C PHE A 197 7.67 14.44 3.07
N ALA A 198 7.61 13.63 4.12
CA ALA A 198 8.54 13.64 5.24
C ALA A 198 9.04 12.22 5.50
N THR A 199 10.36 12.05 5.54
CA THR A 199 10.99 10.74 5.78
C THR A 199 11.19 10.55 7.28
N VAL A 200 10.72 9.43 7.84
CA VAL A 200 10.89 9.14 9.26
C VAL A 200 12.12 8.26 9.45
N SER A 201 13.19 8.85 9.99
CA SER A 201 14.42 8.14 10.32
C SER A 201 14.24 7.18 11.51
N GLN A 202 14.97 6.07 11.52
CA GLN A 202 14.96 5.09 12.63
C GLN A 202 15.24 5.74 14.00
N ASN A 203 16.17 6.69 14.02
CA ASN A 203 16.35 7.59 15.15
C ASN A 203 15.48 8.82 14.90
N LEU A 204 14.37 8.94 15.61
CA LEU A 204 13.41 10.03 15.43
C LEU A 204 14.12 11.38 15.56
N ASN A 205 14.16 12.14 14.47
CA ASN A 205 14.68 13.50 14.47
C ASN A 205 13.60 14.48 14.02
N ILE A 206 12.90 15.05 15.00
CA ILE A 206 11.79 15.98 14.78
C ILE A 206 12.26 17.21 13.98
N ARG A 207 13.51 17.66 14.16
CA ARG A 207 14.03 18.82 13.42
C ARG A 207 14.13 18.53 11.93
N THR A 208 14.69 17.38 11.55
CA THR A 208 14.82 17.01 10.13
C THR A 208 13.44 16.92 9.46
N MET A 209 12.46 16.34 10.15
CA MET A 209 11.07 16.30 9.65
C MET A 209 10.48 17.71 9.51
N GLN A 210 10.72 18.60 10.48
CA GLN A 210 10.30 20.00 10.40
C GLN A 210 10.99 20.76 9.25
N GLU A 211 12.24 20.42 8.90
CA GLU A 211 12.98 21.00 7.76
C GLU A 211 12.36 20.56 6.44
N GLU A 212 12.17 19.25 6.25
CA GLU A 212 11.57 18.70 5.02
C GLU A 212 10.15 19.23 4.76
N ILE A 213 9.35 19.36 5.82
CA ILE A 213 7.99 19.93 5.74
C ILE A 213 8.06 21.43 5.43
N ALA A 214 8.95 22.17 6.09
CA ALA A 214 9.07 23.61 5.85
C ALA A 214 9.57 23.93 4.44
N ASP A 215 10.53 23.17 3.93
CA ASP A 215 11.04 23.30 2.57
C ASP A 215 9.92 23.02 1.55
N SER A 216 9.11 21.99 1.80
CA SER A 216 7.95 21.67 0.95
C SER A 216 6.84 22.75 1.00
N LEU A 217 6.71 23.44 2.12
CA LEU A 217 5.70 24.47 2.36
C LEU A 217 6.21 25.90 2.10
N ASP A 218 7.48 26.07 1.73
CA ASP A 218 8.17 27.36 1.57
C ASP A 218 8.15 28.23 2.84
N ILE A 219 8.24 27.60 4.02
CA ILE A 219 8.19 28.28 5.32
C ILE A 219 9.60 28.66 5.76
N ARG A 220 9.78 29.92 6.14
CA ARG A 220 10.98 30.37 6.88
C ARG A 220 10.70 30.39 8.37
N PHE A 221 11.58 29.78 9.14
CA PHE A 221 11.51 29.82 10.61
C PHE A 221 12.11 31.13 11.13
N ASP A 222 11.35 31.79 11.99
CA ASP A 222 11.75 32.97 12.75
C ASP A 222 12.40 32.61 14.09
N LYS A 223 12.16 31.39 14.58
CA LYS A 223 12.67 30.84 15.84
C LYS A 223 13.30 29.46 15.64
N ASN A 224 14.43 29.21 16.31
CA ASN A 224 15.17 27.94 16.22
C ASN A 224 14.69 26.85 17.19
N SER A 225 13.69 27.11 18.05
CA SER A 225 13.17 26.10 18.97
C SER A 225 12.18 25.18 18.28
N GLU A 226 12.23 23.88 18.58
CA GLU A 226 11.35 22.86 18.00
C GLU A 226 9.86 23.20 18.17
N ALA A 227 9.45 23.64 19.36
CA ALA A 227 8.07 24.06 19.62
C ALA A 227 7.68 25.37 18.90
N GLY A 228 8.63 26.24 18.56
CA GLY A 228 8.38 27.44 17.75
C GLY A 228 8.15 27.08 16.29
N ARG A 229 8.99 26.18 15.77
CA ARG A 229 8.91 25.63 14.42
C ARG A 229 7.60 24.87 14.20
N ALA A 230 7.23 23.98 15.12
CA ALA A 230 5.96 23.24 15.09
C ALA A 230 4.75 24.19 15.02
N ARG A 231 4.72 25.23 15.88
CA ARG A 231 3.65 26.24 15.86
C ARG A 231 3.55 26.98 14.53
N ARG A 232 4.67 27.30 13.89
CA ARG A 232 4.68 27.98 12.59
C ARG A 232 4.12 27.11 11.48
N ILE A 233 4.51 25.83 11.46
CA ILE A 233 3.98 24.83 10.52
C ILE A 233 2.47 24.69 10.74
N PHE A 234 2.05 24.48 11.99
CA PHE A 234 0.65 24.31 12.37
C PHE A 234 -0.23 25.48 11.90
N SER A 235 0.14 26.72 12.24
CA SER A 235 -0.63 27.90 11.84
C SER A 235 -0.67 28.10 10.32
N THR A 236 0.40 27.71 9.61
CA THR A 236 0.45 27.79 8.14
C THR A 236 -0.52 26.79 7.53
N ILE A 237 -0.52 25.54 8.01
CA ILE A 237 -1.44 24.50 7.56
C ILE A 237 -2.90 24.89 7.82
N GLU A 238 -3.21 25.40 9.02
CA GLU A 238 -4.58 25.82 9.36
C GLU A 238 -5.07 27.03 8.55
N SER A 239 -4.17 27.92 8.16
CA SER A 239 -4.50 29.08 7.33
C SER A 239 -4.80 28.74 5.87
N MET A 240 -4.56 27.51 5.43
CA MET A 240 -4.77 27.10 4.04
C MET A 240 -6.26 26.97 3.68
N ILE A 241 -6.58 27.40 2.45
CA ILE A 241 -7.96 27.40 1.94
C ILE A 241 -8.46 25.97 1.67
N ARG A 242 -7.59 25.07 1.23
CA ARG A 242 -7.87 23.66 0.91
C ARG A 242 -7.02 22.73 1.78
N PRO A 243 -7.48 21.49 2.03
CA PRO A 243 -6.73 20.55 2.85
C PRO A 243 -5.37 20.22 2.22
N ILE A 244 -4.41 19.84 3.06
CA ILE A 244 -3.07 19.39 2.67
C ILE A 244 -2.94 17.90 2.99
N LEU A 245 -2.17 17.18 2.18
CA LEU A 245 -1.76 15.80 2.47
C LEU A 245 -0.31 15.79 2.97
N VAL A 246 -0.07 15.27 4.17
CA VAL A 246 1.26 15.01 4.71
C VAL A 246 1.52 13.51 4.69
N ILE A 247 2.64 13.11 4.11
CA ILE A 247 3.05 11.72 3.97
C ILE A 247 4.26 11.47 4.86
N PHE A 248 4.14 10.57 5.83
CA PHE A 248 5.25 10.08 6.63
C PHE A 248 5.69 8.71 6.10
N ASP A 249 6.90 8.65 5.53
CA ASP A 249 7.44 7.43 4.91
C ASP A 249 8.36 6.64 5.87
N ASP A 250 8.20 5.32 5.90
CA ASP A 250 8.94 4.30 6.68
C ASP A 250 8.89 4.48 8.20
N VAL A 251 7.69 4.74 8.74
CA VAL A 251 7.45 4.87 10.18
C VAL A 251 7.66 3.54 10.89
N GLN A 252 8.62 3.54 11.83
CA GLN A 252 9.01 2.37 12.63
C GLN A 252 8.83 2.58 14.14
N VAL A 253 8.67 3.84 14.57
CA VAL A 253 8.57 4.23 15.99
C VAL A 253 7.37 5.14 16.18
N LYS A 254 6.77 5.07 17.36
CA LYS A 254 5.68 5.96 17.75
C LYS A 254 6.20 7.39 17.93
N PHE A 255 5.51 8.36 17.33
CA PHE A 255 5.69 9.78 17.61
C PHE A 255 4.36 10.53 17.43
N ASP A 256 4.23 11.73 17.99
CA ASP A 256 3.06 12.56 17.79
C ASP A 256 3.31 13.52 16.61
N PRO A 257 2.50 13.48 15.53
CA PRO A 257 2.64 14.45 14.45
C PRO A 257 2.44 15.91 14.90
N GLU A 258 1.74 16.16 16.02
CA GLU A 258 1.61 17.50 16.60
C GLU A 258 2.96 18.07 17.08
N ASP A 259 3.90 17.22 17.52
CA ASP A 259 5.27 17.64 17.89
C ASP A 259 6.04 18.18 16.68
N VAL A 260 5.73 17.67 15.48
CA VAL A 260 6.27 18.16 14.21
C VAL A 260 5.54 19.43 13.76
N GLY A 261 4.33 19.67 14.26
CA GLY A 261 3.46 20.78 13.88
C GLY A 261 2.37 20.42 12.87
N VAL A 262 2.10 19.13 12.66
CA VAL A 262 1.07 18.65 11.75
C VAL A 262 -0.24 18.44 12.52
N PRO A 263 -1.35 19.11 12.14
CA PRO A 263 -2.62 19.00 12.87
C PRO A 263 -3.32 17.66 12.62
N CYS A 264 -3.43 16.81 13.64
CA CYS A 264 -4.05 15.47 13.56
C CYS A 264 -5.59 15.49 13.60
N LYS A 265 -6.18 16.54 14.19
CA LYS A 265 -7.63 16.65 14.47
C LYS A 265 -8.36 17.64 13.55
N SER A 266 -7.67 18.17 12.55
CA SER A 266 -8.21 19.21 11.67
C SER A 266 -8.58 18.63 10.32
N ASN A 267 -9.77 18.97 9.81
CA ASN A 267 -10.18 18.65 8.44
C ASN A 267 -9.31 19.36 7.37
N ARG A 268 -8.36 20.21 7.80
CA ARG A 268 -7.38 20.87 6.93
C ARG A 268 -6.17 20.02 6.63
N CYS A 269 -5.97 18.89 7.31
CA CYS A 269 -4.81 18.03 7.08
C CYS A 269 -5.22 16.56 7.06
N LYS A 270 -4.76 15.84 6.04
CA LYS A 270 -4.77 14.38 6.01
C LYS A 270 -3.34 13.87 6.14
N ILE A 271 -3.18 12.83 6.93
CA ILE A 271 -1.89 12.21 7.20
C ILE A 271 -1.92 10.80 6.59
N LEU A 272 -0.93 10.47 5.78
CA LEU A 272 -0.72 9.14 5.23
C LEU A 272 0.60 8.59 5.77
N VAL A 273 0.55 7.45 6.42
CA VAL A 273 1.71 6.80 7.05
C VAL A 273 2.06 5.54 6.27
N THR A 274 3.33 5.33 5.93
CA THR A 274 3.78 4.02 5.46
C THR A 274 4.50 3.25 6.57
N ALA A 275 4.15 1.98 6.74
CA ALA A 275 4.66 1.12 7.80
C ALA A 275 4.99 -0.30 7.30
N ARG A 276 5.75 -1.08 8.07
CA ARG A 276 6.16 -2.44 7.73
C ARG A 276 5.18 -3.50 8.23
N CYS A 277 4.49 -3.22 9.32
CA CYS A 277 3.45 -4.10 9.87
C CYS A 277 2.26 -3.30 10.38
N GLN A 278 1.15 -3.99 10.64
CA GLN A 278 -0.07 -3.38 11.16
C GLN A 278 0.13 -2.76 12.55
N GLN A 279 0.95 -3.39 13.40
CA GLN A 279 1.25 -2.91 14.75
C GLN A 279 1.87 -1.50 14.74
N GLU A 280 2.70 -1.19 13.74
CA GLU A 280 3.29 0.15 13.57
C GLU A 280 2.23 1.19 13.17
N CYS A 281 1.19 0.81 12.41
CA CYS A 281 0.03 1.68 12.15
C CYS A 281 -0.83 1.88 13.39
N ASP A 282 -1.07 0.82 14.16
CA ASP A 282 -1.84 0.88 15.42
C ASP A 282 -1.17 1.84 16.43
N LEU A 283 0.17 1.85 16.48
CA LEU A 283 0.95 2.76 17.33
C LEU A 283 0.75 4.24 16.96
N MET A 284 0.44 4.52 15.70
CA MET A 284 0.15 5.87 15.17
C MET A 284 -1.34 6.24 15.23
N TYR A 285 -2.19 5.37 15.80
CA TYR A 285 -3.65 5.58 15.88
C TYR A 285 -4.31 5.83 14.51
N CYS A 286 -3.83 5.14 13.46
CA CYS A 286 -4.48 5.17 12.15
C CYS A 286 -5.95 4.74 12.26
N GLN A 287 -6.87 5.47 11.62
CA GLN A 287 -8.30 5.12 11.65
C GLN A 287 -8.70 4.21 10.49
N ARG A 288 -7.93 4.25 9.40
CA ARG A 288 -8.08 3.43 8.21
C ARG A 288 -6.73 2.86 7.84
N ASP A 289 -6.65 1.55 7.72
CA ASP A 289 -5.44 0.89 7.25
C ASP A 289 -5.70 0.16 5.93
N VAL A 290 -4.74 0.29 5.02
CA VAL A 290 -4.68 -0.42 3.76
C VAL A 290 -3.49 -1.35 3.79
N GLN A 291 -3.74 -2.64 3.59
CA GLN A 291 -2.70 -3.63 3.47
C GLN A 291 -2.17 -3.67 2.04
N LEU A 292 -0.86 -3.52 1.88
CA LEU A 292 -0.17 -3.74 0.63
C LEU A 292 0.35 -5.16 0.56
N ASP A 293 -0.48 -6.04 0.01
CA ASP A 293 -0.15 -7.45 -0.14
C ASP A 293 1.06 -7.68 -1.06
N PRO A 294 1.80 -8.79 -0.85
CA PRO A 294 2.77 -9.26 -1.84
C PRO A 294 2.09 -9.51 -3.19
N LEU A 295 2.88 -9.45 -4.26
CA LEU A 295 2.41 -9.74 -5.61
C LEU A 295 1.90 -11.19 -5.71
N SER A 296 0.91 -11.42 -6.57
CA SER A 296 0.49 -12.78 -6.91
C SER A 296 1.65 -13.53 -7.60
N LYS A 297 1.55 -14.86 -7.68
CA LYS A 297 2.58 -15.67 -8.36
C LYS A 297 2.77 -15.25 -9.82
N GLU A 298 1.68 -14.87 -10.49
CA GLU A 298 1.67 -14.41 -11.88
C GLU A 298 2.29 -13.02 -12.01
N GLU A 299 1.90 -12.09 -11.13
CA GLU A 299 2.47 -10.74 -11.10
C GLU A 299 3.97 -10.76 -10.76
N ALA A 300 4.36 -11.61 -9.82
CA ALA A 300 5.76 -11.85 -9.46
C ALA A 300 6.56 -12.39 -10.65
N TRP A 301 6.00 -13.34 -11.42
CA TRP A 301 6.62 -13.87 -12.62
C TRP A 301 6.82 -12.79 -13.70
N ILE A 302 5.79 -11.98 -13.99
CA ILE A 302 5.89 -10.88 -14.96
C ILE A 302 7.00 -9.90 -14.56
N LEU A 303 7.10 -9.56 -13.27
CA LEU A 303 8.17 -8.69 -12.77
C LEU A 303 9.55 -9.35 -12.92
N PHE A 304 9.64 -10.65 -12.64
CA PHE A 304 10.86 -11.43 -12.70
C PHE A 304 11.37 -11.56 -14.15
N GLU A 305 10.49 -11.89 -15.09
CA GLU A 305 10.79 -12.00 -16.52
C GLU A 305 11.40 -10.70 -17.06
N LYS A 306 10.77 -9.56 -16.73
CA LYS A 306 11.24 -8.22 -17.12
C LYS A 306 12.69 -7.93 -16.69
N HIS A 307 13.16 -8.51 -15.59
CA HIS A 307 14.48 -8.21 -15.01
C HIS A 307 15.53 -9.32 -15.17
N SER A 308 15.10 -10.56 -15.41
CA SER A 308 15.98 -11.73 -15.57
C SER A 308 16.56 -11.83 -16.98
N GLY A 309 15.91 -11.23 -17.97
CA GLY A 309 16.31 -11.33 -19.38
C GLY A 309 16.05 -12.71 -20.00
N ILE A 310 15.23 -13.54 -19.33
CA ILE A 310 14.65 -14.75 -19.92
C ILE A 310 13.40 -14.30 -20.68
N HIS A 311 13.35 -14.55 -21.99
CA HIS A 311 12.15 -14.33 -22.78
C HIS A 311 11.44 -15.67 -23.03
N ASP A 312 10.11 -15.63 -23.22
CA ASP A 312 9.31 -16.83 -23.53
C ASP A 312 9.84 -17.65 -24.74
N GLU A 313 10.59 -17.02 -25.67
CA GLU A 313 11.23 -17.72 -26.79
C GLU A 313 12.40 -18.63 -26.33
N ASP A 314 13.10 -18.27 -25.26
CA ASP A 314 14.17 -19.10 -24.66
C ASP A 314 13.61 -20.25 -23.80
N CYS A 315 12.36 -20.12 -23.33
CA CYS A 315 11.65 -21.18 -22.60
C CYS A 315 11.43 -22.44 -23.46
N SER A 316 11.45 -22.30 -24.79
CA SER A 316 11.39 -23.44 -25.73
C SER A 316 12.73 -24.18 -25.86
N SER A 317 13.83 -23.53 -25.49
CA SER A 317 15.20 -24.00 -25.74
C SER A 317 15.82 -24.73 -24.52
N SER A 318 15.34 -24.45 -23.30
CA SER A 318 15.76 -25.18 -22.08
C SER A 318 14.64 -25.25 -21.01
N PRO A 319 13.77 -26.27 -21.08
CA PRO A 319 12.64 -26.43 -20.13
C PRO A 319 13.07 -26.41 -18.66
N ASP A 320 14.25 -26.97 -18.37
CA ASP A 320 14.79 -27.03 -17.01
C ASP A 320 15.11 -25.66 -16.42
N LEU A 321 15.59 -24.70 -17.23
CA LEU A 321 15.89 -23.36 -16.74
C LEU A 321 14.61 -22.57 -16.44
N SER A 322 13.57 -22.72 -17.28
CA SER A 322 12.27 -22.07 -17.05
C SER A 322 11.61 -22.57 -15.77
N ASN A 323 11.66 -23.87 -15.50
CA ASN A 323 11.14 -24.45 -14.26
C ASN A 323 11.88 -23.91 -13.03
N VAL A 324 13.22 -23.91 -13.06
CA VAL A 324 14.03 -23.37 -11.95
C VAL A 324 13.78 -21.87 -11.77
N ALA A 325 13.68 -21.10 -12.85
CA ALA A 325 13.40 -19.67 -12.79
C ALA A 325 12.03 -19.37 -12.18
N ARG A 326 11.00 -20.13 -12.54
CA ARG A 326 9.66 -20.00 -11.91
C ARG A 326 9.69 -20.34 -10.43
N GLU A 327 10.40 -21.41 -10.04
CA GLU A 327 10.59 -21.72 -8.63
C GLU A 327 11.30 -20.57 -7.89
N VAL A 328 12.38 -20.03 -8.44
CA VAL A 328 13.10 -18.88 -7.86
C VAL A 328 12.17 -17.67 -7.66
N ALA A 329 11.35 -17.35 -8.67
CA ALA A 329 10.38 -16.26 -8.58
C ALA A 329 9.32 -16.50 -7.48
N PHE A 330 8.86 -17.74 -7.32
CA PHE A 330 7.87 -18.10 -6.29
C PHE A 330 8.47 -18.07 -4.88
N GLU A 331 9.73 -18.47 -4.71
CA GLU A 331 10.45 -18.37 -3.43
C GLU A 331 10.69 -16.93 -2.98
N CYS A 332 10.59 -15.94 -3.88
CA CYS A 332 10.64 -14.53 -3.51
C CYS A 332 9.35 -14.02 -2.82
N GLU A 333 8.34 -14.88 -2.65
CA GLU A 333 7.08 -14.61 -1.94
C GLU A 333 6.38 -13.31 -2.39
N GLY A 334 6.48 -12.95 -3.67
CA GLY A 334 5.81 -11.78 -4.22
C GLY A 334 6.38 -10.43 -3.77
N VAL A 335 7.58 -10.36 -3.19
CA VAL A 335 8.21 -9.10 -2.76
C VAL A 335 8.93 -8.43 -3.93
N PRO A 336 8.44 -7.29 -4.48
CA PRO A 336 8.96 -6.70 -5.72
C PRO A 336 10.45 -6.37 -5.71
N ARG A 337 10.97 -5.82 -4.61
CA ARG A 337 12.39 -5.49 -4.49
C ARG A 337 13.27 -6.75 -4.58
N LEU A 338 12.94 -7.77 -3.80
CA LEU A 338 13.66 -9.04 -3.80
C LEU A 338 13.61 -9.71 -5.18
N ILE A 339 12.43 -9.72 -5.81
CA ILE A 339 12.25 -10.25 -7.17
C ILE A 339 13.21 -9.56 -8.14
N LYS A 340 13.26 -8.22 -8.11
CA LYS A 340 14.13 -7.44 -9.00
C LYS A 340 15.61 -7.71 -8.74
N ASP A 341 16.01 -7.75 -7.48
CA ASP A 341 17.40 -7.93 -7.08
C ASP A 341 17.89 -9.35 -7.45
N VAL A 342 17.08 -10.38 -7.15
CA VAL A 342 17.37 -11.78 -7.53
C VAL A 342 17.37 -11.98 -9.05
N ALA A 343 16.35 -11.50 -9.75
CA ALA A 343 16.24 -11.64 -11.20
C ALA A 343 17.42 -10.99 -11.92
N SER A 344 17.78 -9.76 -11.52
CA SER A 344 18.91 -9.04 -12.12
C SER A 344 20.26 -9.69 -11.80
N SER A 345 20.42 -10.27 -10.61
CA SER A 345 21.66 -10.99 -10.22
C SER A 345 21.86 -12.29 -11.00
N LEU A 346 20.77 -12.96 -11.40
CA LEU A 346 20.81 -14.24 -12.12
C LEU A 346 20.81 -14.09 -13.65
N ARG A 347 20.72 -12.85 -14.14
CA ARG A 347 20.78 -12.55 -15.57
C ARG A 347 22.08 -13.08 -16.18
N ASN A 348 21.95 -13.80 -17.30
CA ASN A 348 23.06 -14.41 -18.05
C ASN A 348 23.90 -15.43 -17.25
N LYS A 349 23.36 -16.02 -16.17
CA LYS A 349 24.02 -17.05 -15.37
C LYS A 349 23.68 -18.47 -15.83
N PRO A 350 24.61 -19.44 -15.68
CA PRO A 350 24.35 -20.85 -16.01
C PRO A 350 23.38 -21.49 -15.02
N ILE A 351 22.67 -22.54 -15.44
CA ILE A 351 21.61 -23.20 -14.64
C ILE A 351 22.08 -23.70 -13.26
N ASP A 352 23.36 -24.07 -13.11
CA ASP A 352 23.89 -24.51 -11.81
C ASP A 352 23.91 -23.37 -10.78
N GLU A 353 24.18 -22.14 -11.21
CA GLU A 353 24.07 -20.96 -10.33
C GLU A 353 22.61 -20.66 -9.98
N TRP A 354 21.67 -20.90 -10.92
CA TRP A 354 20.23 -20.78 -10.64
C TRP A 354 19.76 -21.79 -9.59
N LYS A 355 20.15 -23.06 -9.72
CA LYS A 355 19.84 -24.10 -8.73
C LYS A 355 20.45 -23.77 -7.37
N ALA A 356 21.72 -23.34 -7.34
CA ALA A 356 22.37 -22.91 -6.12
C ALA A 356 21.67 -21.70 -5.46
N SER A 357 21.22 -20.73 -6.27
CA SER A 357 20.46 -19.56 -5.78
C SER A 357 19.07 -19.95 -5.29
N LEU A 358 18.39 -20.86 -5.97
CA LEU A 358 17.09 -21.39 -5.56
C LEU A 358 17.19 -22.10 -4.21
N ASP A 359 18.18 -22.99 -4.07
CA ASP A 359 18.47 -23.63 -2.80
C ASP A 359 18.75 -22.56 -1.75
N SER A 360 19.64 -21.62 -2.02
CA SER A 360 19.95 -20.51 -1.10
C SER A 360 18.71 -19.72 -0.66
N LEU A 361 17.78 -19.43 -1.58
CA LEU A 361 16.53 -18.70 -1.30
C LEU A 361 15.59 -19.52 -0.42
N LYS A 362 15.34 -20.79 -0.76
CA LYS A 362 14.54 -21.72 0.05
C LYS A 362 15.03 -21.77 1.50
N HIS A 363 16.35 -21.72 1.69
CA HIS A 363 16.96 -21.74 3.02
C HIS A 363 16.93 -20.38 3.74
N SER A 364 17.11 -19.27 3.03
CA SER A 364 17.03 -17.91 3.63
C SER A 364 15.60 -17.58 4.09
N MET A 365 14.63 -17.97 3.25
CA MET A 365 13.20 -17.80 3.48
C MET A 365 12.64 -18.86 4.41
N ALA A 366 13.42 -19.91 4.74
CA ALA A 366 13.03 -20.92 5.70
C ALA A 366 12.55 -20.28 7.00
N LYS A 367 11.40 -20.75 7.45
CA LYS A 367 10.80 -20.34 8.72
C LYS A 367 11.76 -20.59 9.89
N TRP A 368 12.60 -21.62 9.77
CA TRP A 368 13.52 -22.08 10.80
C TRP A 368 14.91 -22.34 10.20
N GLN A 369 15.94 -21.85 10.88
CA GLN A 369 17.36 -22.08 10.59
C GLN A 369 17.89 -23.27 11.40
N ILE A 370 17.46 -23.36 12.67
CA ILE A 370 17.91 -24.38 13.62
C ILE A 370 16.70 -25.15 14.12
N PHE A 371 16.79 -26.48 14.10
CA PHE A 371 15.82 -27.39 14.73
C PHE A 371 16.43 -27.98 16.00
N LEU A 372 15.71 -27.92 17.13
CA LEU A 372 16.10 -28.58 18.37
C LEU A 372 15.31 -29.87 18.55
N SER A 373 15.99 -31.02 18.52
CA SER A 373 15.42 -32.33 18.90
C SER A 373 15.88 -32.68 20.31
N PHE A 374 14.95 -33.00 21.20
CA PHE A 374 15.25 -33.23 22.61
C PHE A 374 14.15 -34.03 23.30
N ARG A 375 14.49 -34.68 24.41
CA ARG A 375 13.47 -35.22 25.32
C ARG A 375 12.92 -34.10 26.18
N GLY A 376 11.65 -33.75 25.96
CA GLY A 376 10.98 -32.68 26.69
C GLY A 376 10.99 -32.88 28.21
N GLU A 377 10.74 -34.11 28.66
CA GLU A 377 10.73 -34.48 30.09
C GLU A 377 12.10 -34.25 30.77
N ASP A 378 13.20 -34.42 30.02
CA ASP A 378 14.55 -34.35 30.58
C ASP A 378 15.10 -32.91 30.62
N THR A 379 14.83 -32.10 29.59
CA THR A 379 15.60 -30.87 29.34
C THR A 379 14.80 -29.62 28.97
N ARG A 380 13.48 -29.71 28.77
CA ARG A 380 12.64 -28.60 28.22
C ARG A 380 12.80 -27.29 28.99
N TYR A 381 12.56 -27.33 30.30
CA TYR A 381 12.56 -26.13 31.16
C TYR A 381 13.94 -25.85 31.80
N ALA A 382 14.97 -26.60 31.42
CA ALA A 382 16.33 -26.47 31.93
C ALA A 382 17.28 -26.15 30.77
N PHE A 383 18.17 -27.09 30.45
CA PHE A 383 19.20 -26.95 29.42
C PHE A 383 18.66 -26.51 28.05
N THR A 384 17.66 -27.21 27.51
CA THR A 384 17.18 -26.98 26.13
C THR A 384 16.42 -25.66 26.01
N GLY A 385 15.60 -25.31 27.01
CA GLY A 385 14.92 -24.00 27.05
C GLY A 385 15.91 -22.84 27.10
N SER A 386 16.98 -22.97 27.90
CA SER A 386 18.05 -21.98 27.99
C SER A 386 18.86 -21.87 26.69
N LEU A 387 19.15 -23.01 26.04
CA LEU A 387 19.79 -23.06 24.73
C LEU A 387 18.92 -22.38 23.65
N TYR A 388 17.63 -22.70 23.63
CA TYR A 388 16.65 -22.08 22.72
C TYR A 388 16.63 -20.56 22.87
N GLN A 389 16.52 -20.06 24.09
CA GLN A 389 16.53 -18.63 24.38
C GLN A 389 17.84 -17.98 23.92
N SER A 390 18.99 -18.61 24.20
CA SER A 390 20.31 -18.08 23.84
C SER A 390 20.53 -18.04 22.32
N LEU A 391 20.07 -19.05 21.58
CA LEU A 391 20.09 -19.06 20.11
C LEU A 391 19.18 -17.96 19.53
N ARG A 392 18.00 -17.75 20.12
CA ARG A 392 17.08 -16.67 19.72
C ARG A 392 17.69 -15.28 19.98
N GLN A 393 18.34 -15.08 21.13
CA GLN A 393 19.08 -13.85 21.42
C GLN A 393 20.27 -13.65 20.48
N GLY A 394 20.92 -14.74 20.05
CA GLY A 394 21.91 -14.74 18.97
C GLY A 394 21.33 -14.40 17.59
N GLY A 395 20.01 -14.23 17.45
CA GLY A 395 19.35 -13.86 16.20
C GLY A 395 19.06 -15.04 15.26
N PHE A 396 19.11 -16.28 15.74
CA PHE A 396 18.74 -17.46 14.96
C PHE A 396 17.23 -17.71 14.98
N LYS A 397 16.66 -18.03 13.81
CA LYS A 397 15.29 -18.56 13.71
C LYS A 397 15.28 -20.02 14.18
N THR A 398 15.09 -20.26 15.47
CA THR A 398 15.15 -21.60 16.04
C THR A 398 13.74 -22.17 16.24
N PHE A 399 13.51 -23.40 15.80
CA PHE A 399 12.35 -24.20 16.15
C PHE A 399 12.66 -25.06 17.36
N MET A 400 11.83 -24.95 18.38
CA MET A 400 11.80 -25.85 19.53
C MET A 400 10.34 -26.29 19.65
N ASP A 401 10.11 -27.59 19.73
CA ASP A 401 8.75 -28.08 19.93
C ASP A 401 8.27 -27.73 21.35
N ASP A 402 7.51 -26.62 21.44
CA ASP A 402 6.89 -26.11 22.66
C ASP A 402 5.54 -26.78 22.95
N GLY A 403 5.06 -27.61 22.01
CA GLY A 403 3.91 -28.45 22.18
C GLY A 403 4.15 -29.41 23.33
N GLY A 404 3.60 -29.10 24.49
CA GLY A 404 3.17 -30.14 25.42
C GLY A 404 1.98 -30.85 24.78
N LEU A 405 2.18 -31.64 23.73
CA LEU A 405 1.07 -32.12 22.93
C LEU A 405 1.08 -33.63 22.72
N GLU A 406 -0.02 -34.19 23.23
CA GLU A 406 -0.92 -35.09 22.50
C GLU A 406 -0.34 -36.44 22.07
N THR A 407 -0.60 -37.40 22.95
CA THR A 407 -0.85 -38.82 22.73
C THR A 407 -1.09 -39.22 21.26
N GLY A 408 -0.01 -39.48 20.52
CA GLY A 408 -0.05 -40.01 19.15
C GLY A 408 1.32 -40.54 18.70
N ASP A 409 1.35 -41.72 18.07
CA ASP A 409 2.58 -42.41 17.65
C ASP A 409 3.18 -41.89 16.31
N GLN A 410 2.75 -40.72 15.80
CA GLN A 410 3.15 -40.18 14.48
C GLN A 410 3.53 -38.69 14.52
N ILE A 411 4.68 -38.35 13.92
CA ILE A 411 5.18 -36.97 13.77
C ILE A 411 4.16 -36.11 13.00
N SER A 412 3.82 -34.93 13.52
CA SER A 412 2.93 -34.01 12.83
C SER A 412 3.53 -33.46 11.52
N PRO A 413 2.73 -33.18 10.48
CA PRO A 413 3.24 -32.60 9.23
C PRO A 413 3.97 -31.27 9.43
N SER A 414 3.56 -30.47 10.41
CA SER A 414 4.22 -29.21 10.77
C SER A 414 5.63 -29.44 11.32
N LEU A 415 5.83 -30.49 12.11
CA LEU A 415 7.12 -30.85 12.66
C LEU A 415 8.05 -31.43 11.59
N LEU A 416 7.56 -32.31 10.71
CA LEU A 416 8.32 -32.80 9.56
C LEU A 416 8.81 -31.64 8.69
N ASN A 417 7.94 -30.69 8.38
CA ASN A 417 8.30 -29.50 7.62
C ASN A 417 9.35 -28.65 8.33
N ALA A 418 9.31 -28.55 9.66
CA ALA A 418 10.31 -27.81 10.43
C ALA A 418 11.69 -28.48 10.40
N ILE A 419 11.75 -29.81 10.51
CA ILE A 419 12.99 -30.59 10.34
C ILE A 419 13.54 -30.39 8.93
N GLU A 420 12.69 -30.55 7.92
CA GLU A 420 13.08 -30.48 6.52
C GLU A 420 13.53 -29.09 6.05
N ALA A 421 12.98 -28.02 6.63
CA ALA A 421 13.31 -26.64 6.28
C ALA A 421 14.56 -26.12 7.03
N SER A 422 14.97 -26.77 8.12
CA SER A 422 16.10 -26.30 8.93
C SER A 422 17.45 -26.61 8.29
N ARG A 423 18.46 -25.76 8.51
CA ARG A 423 19.83 -25.98 7.99
C ARG A 423 20.72 -26.73 8.98
N LEU A 424 20.43 -26.57 10.27
CA LEU A 424 21.11 -27.23 11.37
C LEU A 424 20.08 -27.90 12.27
N SER A 425 20.30 -29.18 12.55
CA SER A 425 19.57 -29.92 13.58
C SER A 425 20.50 -30.16 14.76
N ILE A 426 20.17 -29.60 15.92
CA ILE A 426 20.86 -29.86 17.18
C ILE A 426 20.05 -30.92 17.94
N ILE A 427 20.70 -32.03 18.27
CA ILE A 427 20.06 -33.18 18.92
C ILE A 427 20.59 -33.29 20.34
N VAL A 428 19.75 -33.03 21.34
CA VAL A 428 20.10 -33.13 22.77
C VAL A 428 19.79 -34.55 23.26
N LEU A 429 20.78 -35.43 23.13
CA LEU A 429 20.73 -36.80 23.62
C LEU A 429 20.87 -36.79 25.15
N SER A 430 19.78 -37.12 25.82
CA SER A 430 19.62 -37.14 27.29
C SER A 430 19.21 -38.54 27.76
N GLU A 431 19.25 -38.79 29.07
CA GLU A 431 19.10 -40.13 29.65
C GLU A 431 17.88 -40.91 29.13
N ASN A 432 16.73 -40.26 28.97
CA ASN A 432 15.46 -40.88 28.54
C ASN A 432 15.09 -40.55 27.09
N TYR A 433 16.03 -40.07 26.26
CA TYR A 433 15.76 -39.75 24.86
C TYR A 433 15.22 -40.97 24.09
N ALA A 434 15.85 -42.13 24.27
CA ALA A 434 15.49 -43.37 23.59
C ALA A 434 14.16 -43.99 24.05
N ASN A 435 13.62 -43.60 25.20
CA ASN A 435 12.30 -44.05 25.65
C ASN A 435 11.17 -43.49 24.76
N SER A 436 11.40 -42.35 24.10
CA SER A 436 10.42 -41.70 23.25
C SER A 436 10.50 -42.17 21.80
N THR A 437 9.45 -42.86 21.33
CA THR A 437 9.29 -43.23 19.90
C THR A 437 9.36 -42.00 19.00
N TRP A 438 8.79 -40.88 19.46
CA TRP A 438 8.81 -39.59 18.77
C TRP A 438 10.23 -39.05 18.55
N CYS A 439 11.03 -38.94 19.62
CA CYS A 439 12.42 -38.48 19.51
C CYS A 439 13.27 -39.38 18.59
N LEU A 440 12.95 -40.67 18.53
CA LEU A 440 13.63 -41.63 17.66
C LEU A 440 13.22 -41.49 16.18
N ASP A 441 11.93 -41.26 15.90
CA ASP A 441 11.49 -40.99 14.53
C ASP A 441 12.02 -39.64 14.03
N GLU A 442 12.06 -38.61 14.88
CA GLU A 442 12.70 -37.33 14.57
C GLU A 442 14.17 -37.54 14.19
N LEU A 443 14.89 -38.34 14.97
CA LEU A 443 16.30 -38.65 14.71
C LEU A 443 16.49 -39.32 13.34
N VAL A 444 15.65 -40.29 13.00
CA VAL A 444 15.67 -40.95 11.68
C VAL A 444 15.45 -39.91 10.57
N LYS A 445 14.46 -39.03 10.73
CA LYS A 445 14.15 -38.00 9.74
C LYS A 445 15.29 -36.98 9.58
N ILE A 446 15.90 -36.56 10.68
CA ILE A 446 17.05 -35.64 10.66
C ILE A 446 18.22 -36.27 9.88
N LEU A 447 18.53 -37.55 10.12
CA LEU A 447 19.61 -38.23 9.40
C LEU A 447 19.28 -38.47 7.92
N GLU A 448 18.01 -38.64 7.57
CA GLU A 448 17.56 -38.62 6.16
C GLU A 448 17.83 -37.23 5.54
N CYS A 449 17.43 -36.13 6.20
CA CYS A 449 17.69 -34.77 5.73
C CYS A 449 19.19 -34.46 5.64
N LYS A 450 20.01 -35.00 6.55
CA LYS A 450 21.47 -34.92 6.46
C LYS A 450 21.99 -35.51 5.15
N LYS A 451 21.47 -36.66 4.73
CA LYS A 451 21.91 -37.38 3.51
C LYS A 451 21.37 -36.73 2.23
N LEU A 452 20.08 -36.38 2.22
CA LEU A 452 19.40 -35.91 1.00
C LEU A 452 19.50 -34.39 0.79
N LYS A 453 19.54 -33.60 1.87
CA LYS A 453 19.51 -32.13 1.85
C LYS A 453 20.79 -31.49 2.37
N ASN A 454 21.82 -32.30 2.63
CA ASN A 454 23.11 -31.86 3.19
C ASN A 454 22.94 -31.02 4.47
N GLN A 455 21.91 -31.34 5.28
CA GLN A 455 21.62 -30.66 6.55
C GLN A 455 22.77 -30.90 7.54
N LEU A 456 23.15 -29.87 8.30
CA LEU A 456 24.13 -30.00 9.38
C LEU A 456 23.46 -30.67 10.59
N VAL A 457 24.19 -31.55 11.28
CA VAL A 457 23.67 -32.27 12.44
C VAL A 457 24.69 -32.21 13.57
N TRP A 458 24.28 -31.69 14.73
CA TRP A 458 25.10 -31.54 15.92
C TRP A 458 24.51 -32.33 17.09
N PRO A 459 25.07 -33.50 17.41
CA PRO A 459 24.72 -34.19 18.65
C PRO A 459 25.32 -33.48 19.85
N ILE A 460 24.48 -33.24 20.86
CA ILE A 460 24.86 -32.85 22.22
C ILE A 460 24.57 -34.04 23.12
N PHE A 461 25.62 -34.60 23.73
CA PHE A 461 25.52 -35.67 24.71
C PHE A 461 25.38 -35.05 26.10
N TYR A 462 24.15 -34.90 26.56
CA TYR A 462 23.80 -34.21 27.80
C TYR A 462 23.66 -35.19 28.95
N LYS A 463 24.65 -35.19 29.85
CA LYS A 463 24.77 -36.06 31.03
C LYS A 463 24.72 -37.56 30.69
N VAL A 464 25.12 -37.91 29.47
CA VAL A 464 25.20 -39.28 28.95
C VAL A 464 26.54 -39.53 28.28
N ASP A 465 27.05 -40.75 28.35
CA ASP A 465 28.26 -41.15 27.63
C ASP A 465 27.90 -41.58 26.19
N PRO A 466 28.51 -40.98 25.15
CA PRO A 466 28.30 -41.39 23.76
C PRO A 466 28.52 -42.89 23.52
N SER A 467 29.42 -43.53 24.27
CA SER A 467 29.69 -44.97 24.22
C SER A 467 28.48 -45.80 24.65
N ASP A 468 27.74 -45.33 25.65
CA ASP A 468 26.53 -46.02 26.12
C ASP A 468 25.44 -46.00 25.05
N ILE A 469 25.32 -44.92 24.28
CA ILE A 469 24.38 -44.83 23.17
C ILE A 469 24.85 -45.70 21.99
N ARG A 470 26.12 -45.57 21.58
CA ARG A 470 26.70 -46.30 20.45
C ARG A 470 26.59 -47.82 20.63
N HIS A 471 26.77 -48.31 21.84
CA HIS A 471 26.72 -49.74 22.15
C HIS A 471 25.43 -50.19 22.82
N MET A 472 24.41 -49.32 22.88
CA MET A 472 23.10 -49.63 23.46
C MET A 472 23.20 -50.22 24.87
N ARG A 473 23.96 -49.55 25.73
CA ARG A 473 24.16 -49.92 27.14
C ARG A 473 23.24 -49.08 28.04
N LYS A 474 23.16 -49.46 29.32
CA LYS A 474 22.43 -48.74 30.37
C LYS A 474 20.98 -48.40 29.96
N CYS A 475 20.54 -47.15 30.10
CA CYS A 475 19.18 -46.70 29.80
C CYS A 475 18.81 -46.93 28.33
N TYR A 476 19.67 -46.54 27.38
CA TYR A 476 19.44 -46.73 25.95
C TYR A 476 19.21 -48.20 25.58
N GLY A 477 20.00 -49.12 26.16
CA GLY A 477 19.79 -50.56 25.95
C GLY A 477 18.45 -51.06 26.47
N LYS A 478 18.06 -50.62 27.67
CA LYS A 478 16.77 -50.97 28.30
C LYS A 478 15.59 -50.43 27.49
N ASP A 479 15.65 -49.18 27.06
CA ASP A 479 14.60 -48.53 26.26
C ASP A 479 14.42 -49.22 24.91
N MET A 480 15.51 -49.65 24.28
CA MET A 480 15.48 -50.36 23.01
C MET A 480 14.89 -51.75 23.15
N ALA A 481 15.27 -52.50 24.19
CA ALA A 481 14.66 -53.79 24.49
C ALA A 481 13.15 -53.63 24.77
N ARG A 482 12.72 -52.53 25.41
CA ARG A 482 11.30 -52.22 25.61
C ARG A 482 10.57 -52.00 24.28
N HIS A 483 11.15 -51.25 23.36
CA HIS A 483 10.58 -51.04 22.03
C HIS A 483 10.54 -52.32 21.20
N GLU A 484 11.58 -53.15 21.27
CA GLU A 484 11.59 -54.48 20.66
C GLU A 484 10.45 -55.37 21.19
N ASN A 485 10.23 -55.38 22.50
CA ASN A 485 9.09 -56.10 23.09
C ASN A 485 7.74 -55.53 22.66
N ARG A 486 7.64 -54.20 22.44
CA ARG A 486 6.38 -53.54 22.05
C ARG A 486 6.05 -53.70 20.57
N PHE A 487 7.04 -53.62 19.69
CA PHE A 487 6.85 -53.57 18.23
C PHE A 487 7.33 -54.83 17.50
N GLY A 488 8.01 -55.75 18.20
CA GLY A 488 8.62 -56.96 17.65
C GLY A 488 10.12 -56.79 17.37
N ASN A 489 10.90 -57.86 17.61
CA ASN A 489 12.35 -57.88 17.38
C ASN A 489 12.73 -57.63 15.90
N ASP A 490 11.89 -58.10 14.98
CA ASP A 490 12.07 -57.93 13.52
C ASP A 490 11.46 -56.63 12.98
N SER A 491 11.06 -55.71 13.86
CA SER A 491 10.46 -54.43 13.46
C SER A 491 11.46 -53.56 12.71
N GLU A 492 11.19 -53.31 11.42
CA GLU A 492 12.00 -52.41 10.59
C GLU A 492 12.16 -51.02 11.22
N ARG A 493 11.11 -50.52 11.89
CA ARG A 493 11.13 -49.22 12.58
C ARG A 493 12.13 -49.21 13.74
N VAL A 494 12.13 -50.25 14.58
CA VAL A 494 13.09 -50.37 15.69
C VAL A 494 14.52 -50.51 15.17
N GLN A 495 14.74 -51.28 14.10
CA GLN A 495 16.06 -51.40 13.47
C GLN A 495 16.55 -50.06 12.91
N LYS A 496 15.66 -49.25 12.30
CA LYS A 496 15.98 -47.88 11.88
C LYS A 496 16.38 -47.00 13.06
N TRP A 497 15.68 -47.08 14.19
CA TRP A 497 16.04 -46.35 15.40
C TRP A 497 17.41 -46.74 15.95
N LYS A 498 17.71 -48.05 16.02
CA LYS A 498 19.03 -48.54 16.45
C LYS A 498 20.14 -48.02 15.54
N SER A 499 19.95 -48.12 14.23
CA SER A 499 20.90 -47.63 13.23
C SER A 499 21.11 -46.12 13.36
N ALA A 500 20.03 -45.35 13.53
CA ALA A 500 20.08 -43.90 13.68
C ALA A 500 20.84 -43.45 14.94
N LEU A 501 20.63 -44.13 16.08
CA LEU A 501 21.37 -43.87 17.32
C LEU A 501 22.87 -44.17 17.18
N VAL A 502 23.23 -45.23 16.46
CA VAL A 502 24.64 -45.54 16.17
C VAL A 502 25.23 -44.50 15.22
N GLU A 503 24.52 -44.16 14.15
CA GLU A 503 24.96 -43.19 13.13
C GLU A 503 25.21 -41.81 13.75
N VAL A 504 24.28 -41.30 14.57
CA VAL A 504 24.43 -39.99 15.21
C VAL A 504 25.64 -39.96 16.16
N CYS A 505 25.96 -41.07 16.83
CA CYS A 505 27.14 -41.18 17.69
C CYS A 505 28.47 -41.18 16.92
N ASN A 506 28.44 -41.34 15.60
CA ASN A 506 29.63 -41.27 14.74
C ASN A 506 29.84 -39.87 14.15
N LEU A 507 28.94 -38.92 14.43
CA LEU A 507 29.09 -37.52 14.04
C LEU A 507 29.92 -36.75 15.08
N SER A 508 30.54 -35.65 14.64
CA SER A 508 31.20 -34.72 15.56
C SER A 508 30.15 -34.02 16.42
N GLY A 509 30.29 -34.13 17.74
CA GLY A 509 29.35 -33.58 18.71
C GLY A 509 30.04 -33.06 19.96
N MET A 510 29.27 -32.45 20.86
CA MET A 510 29.76 -31.93 22.13
C MET A 510 29.15 -32.73 23.29
N ALA A 511 29.92 -32.96 24.35
CA ALA A 511 29.43 -33.65 25.54
C ALA A 511 29.45 -32.71 26.74
N TYR A 512 28.40 -32.78 27.55
CA TYR A 512 28.30 -32.06 28.82
C TYR A 512 28.02 -33.06 29.94
N SER A 513 28.91 -33.12 30.92
CA SER A 513 28.79 -34.02 32.08
C SER A 513 28.74 -33.25 33.40
N ILE A 514 29.68 -32.32 33.62
CA ILE A 514 29.83 -31.53 34.85
C ILE A 514 30.24 -30.09 34.46
N GLY A 515 29.76 -29.09 35.19
CA GLY A 515 30.12 -27.67 35.02
C GLY A 515 28.89 -26.75 34.97
N TYR A 516 29.08 -25.50 34.56
CA TYR A 516 27.95 -24.57 34.39
C TYR A 516 27.31 -24.72 33.00
N GLU A 517 26.00 -24.99 32.98
CA GLU A 517 25.25 -25.17 31.73
C GLU A 517 25.29 -23.92 30.83
N TYR A 518 25.29 -22.71 31.42
CA TYR A 518 25.33 -21.46 30.65
C TYR A 518 26.63 -21.30 29.85
N GLU A 519 27.79 -21.72 30.39
CA GLU A 519 29.07 -21.64 29.68
C GLU A 519 29.10 -22.61 28.50
N PHE A 520 28.51 -23.79 28.67
CA PHE A 520 28.40 -24.78 27.61
C PHE A 520 27.42 -24.32 26.52
N ILE A 521 26.29 -23.73 26.91
CA ILE A 521 25.33 -23.11 25.98
C ILE A 521 25.99 -21.98 25.19
N GLN A 522 26.77 -21.12 25.85
CA GLN A 522 27.48 -20.04 25.18
C GLN A 522 28.43 -20.57 24.10
N LYS A 523 29.19 -21.64 24.39
CA LYS A 523 30.05 -22.30 23.39
C LYS A 523 29.27 -22.84 22.19
N ILE A 524 28.08 -23.40 22.41
CA ILE A 524 27.22 -23.87 21.32
C ILE A 524 26.75 -22.69 20.45
N VAL A 525 26.35 -21.58 21.07
CA VAL A 525 25.91 -20.37 20.36
C VAL A 525 27.06 -19.73 19.60
N GLU A 526 28.26 -19.66 20.18
CA GLU A 526 29.49 -19.19 19.51
C GLU A 526 29.79 -20.04 18.28
N HIS A 527 29.77 -21.37 18.41
CA HIS A 527 29.98 -22.25 17.27
C HIS A 527 28.89 -22.07 16.19
N ALA A 528 27.63 -21.89 16.58
CA ALA A 528 26.55 -21.57 15.63
C ALA A 528 26.79 -20.24 14.91
N ASN A 529 27.37 -19.26 15.59
CA ASN A 529 27.76 -17.98 14.99
C ASN A 529 28.94 -18.11 14.02
N ASP A 530 29.93 -18.97 14.29
CA ASP A 530 31.05 -19.21 13.38
C ASP A 530 30.60 -19.79 12.04
N ILE A 531 29.56 -20.63 12.06
CA ILE A 531 28.96 -21.19 10.85
C ILE A 531 27.76 -20.38 10.36
N ARG A 532 27.52 -19.17 10.88
CA ARG A 532 26.33 -18.36 10.54
C ARG A 532 26.21 -18.11 9.05
N SER A 533 27.31 -17.92 8.33
CA SER A 533 27.33 -17.77 6.86
C SER A 533 26.88 -19.03 6.10
N ARG A 534 26.96 -20.20 6.74
CA ARG A 534 26.43 -21.48 6.21
C ARG A 534 24.96 -21.69 6.59
N LEU A 535 24.47 -20.96 7.60
CA LEU A 535 23.09 -20.94 8.09
C LEU A 535 22.26 -19.78 7.51
N GLN A 536 22.91 -18.74 7.00
CA GLN A 536 22.38 -17.53 6.39
C GLN A 536 23.27 -17.22 5.18
N ILE A 537 22.72 -17.23 3.96
CA ILE A 537 23.49 -16.76 2.80
C ILE A 537 22.97 -15.39 2.38
N ARG A 538 23.94 -14.46 2.38
CA ARG A 538 24.00 -13.08 1.88
C ARG A 538 22.66 -12.40 1.66
N ASN A 539 22.44 -11.31 2.39
CA ASN A 539 21.51 -10.26 1.97
C ASN A 539 21.79 -9.93 0.50
N ILE A 540 20.92 -10.43 -0.38
CA ILE A 540 20.75 -9.93 -1.74
C ILE A 540 19.86 -8.70 -1.61
#